data_AF-A0A929PIV5-F1
#
_entry.id   AF-A0A929PIV5-F1
#
_cell.length_a   1.000
_cell.length_b   1.000
_cell.length_c   1.000
_cell.angle_alpha   90.00
_cell.angle_beta   90.00
_cell.angle_gamma   90.00
#
_symmetry.space_group_name_H-M   'P 1'
#
loop_
_entity.id
_entity.type
_entity.pdbx_description
1 polymer ?
#
loop_
_entity_poly.entity_id
_entity_poly.type
_entity_poly.pdbx_seq_one_letter_code
_entity_poly.pdbx_strand_id
1 'polypeptide(L)'
;MEVGEPELVEVRITKNMTEELTRDLKGRGDPIIEEINVSTSMNVRLTGINFDIEPQNGAAQAIESDKFTKWVFHVTPLKSGIQTLSITVYAIISIPGYDDKEKEYEVEDWEINVKVNP
;
A
#
# COMPACT_ATOMS: atom_id res chain seq x y z
N MET A 1 3.45 17.03 -1.39
CA MET A 1 3.89 16.67 -2.76
C MET A 1 3.93 17.88 -3.66
N GLU A 2 4.59 17.79 -4.81
CA GLU A 2 4.71 18.84 -5.84
C GLU A 2 4.24 18.27 -7.19
N VAL A 3 3.57 19.09 -8.02
CA VAL A 3 3.07 18.63 -9.33
C VAL A 3 4.22 18.22 -10.24
N GLY A 4 4.11 17.04 -10.86
CA GLY A 4 5.11 16.52 -11.79
C GLY A 4 6.36 15.91 -11.15
N GLU A 5 6.56 16.08 -9.84
CA GLU A 5 7.68 15.51 -9.11
C GLU A 5 7.28 14.15 -8.50
N PRO A 6 7.92 13.03 -8.92
CA PRO A 6 7.59 11.72 -8.40
C PRO A 6 8.00 11.59 -6.94
N GLU A 7 7.12 11.01 -6.13
CA GLU A 7 7.41 10.64 -4.74
C GLU A 7 7.24 9.14 -4.52
N LEU A 8 7.99 8.64 -3.52
CA LEU A 8 7.88 7.25 -3.09
C LEU A 8 6.79 7.12 -2.03
N VAL A 9 5.82 6.23 -2.27
CA VAL A 9 4.86 5.77 -1.26
C VAL A 9 5.17 4.31 -0.94
N GLU A 10 5.28 4.00 0.34
CA GLU A 10 5.59 2.66 0.83
C GLU A 10 4.48 2.17 1.77
N VAL A 11 4.02 0.94 1.55
CA VAL A 11 3.13 0.21 2.48
C VAL A 11 3.87 -1.03 2.96
N ARG A 12 3.87 -1.27 4.28
CA ARG A 12 4.52 -2.44 4.88
C ARG A 12 3.52 -3.21 5.72
N ILE A 13 3.48 -4.53 5.56
CA ILE A 13 2.62 -5.44 6.32
C ILE A 13 3.50 -6.49 6.97
N THR A 14 3.25 -6.77 8.25
CA THR A 14 3.92 -7.84 9.00
C THR A 14 2.92 -8.57 9.89
N LYS A 15 3.20 -9.83 10.23
CA LYS A 15 2.39 -10.63 11.15
C LYS A 15 2.64 -10.31 12.63
N ASN A 16 3.81 -9.77 12.94
CA ASN A 16 4.21 -9.44 14.31
C ASN A 16 4.61 -7.98 14.37
N MET A 17 3.97 -7.21 15.25
CA MET A 17 4.36 -5.82 15.48
C MET A 17 5.80 -5.79 15.97
N THR A 18 6.69 -5.23 15.16
CA THR A 18 8.13 -5.12 15.47
C THR A 18 8.53 -3.66 15.40
N GLU A 19 9.52 -3.25 16.19
CA GLU A 19 10.11 -1.90 16.17
C GLU A 19 10.71 -1.51 14.79
N GLU A 20 10.74 -2.44 13.85
CA GLU A 20 11.35 -2.27 12.52
C GLU A 20 10.36 -1.77 11.46
N LEU A 21 9.05 -1.76 11.75
CA LEU A 21 8.02 -1.48 10.74
C LEU A 21 8.21 -0.11 10.08
N THR A 22 8.56 0.92 10.86
CA THR A 22 8.80 2.28 10.38
C THR A 22 10.27 2.62 10.15
N ARG A 23 11.19 1.72 10.50
CA ARG A 23 12.62 1.97 10.35
C ARG A 23 12.98 2.08 8.87
N ASP A 24 13.79 3.08 8.52
CA ASP A 24 14.31 3.30 7.16
C ASP A 24 13.25 3.49 6.06
N LEU A 25 12.03 3.93 6.40
CA LEU A 25 11.07 4.43 5.42
C LEU A 25 11.69 5.60 4.62
N LYS A 26 11.50 5.57 3.30
CA LYS A 26 12.05 6.54 2.35
C LYS A 26 11.02 7.57 1.90
N GLY A 27 9.74 7.32 2.15
CA GLY A 27 8.68 8.30 1.97
C GLY A 27 8.88 9.54 2.84
N ARG A 28 8.40 10.70 2.37
CA ARG A 28 8.59 12.00 3.04
C ARG A 28 7.47 12.34 4.05
N GLY A 29 6.38 11.58 4.06
CA GLY A 29 5.24 11.78 4.96
C GLY A 29 5.42 11.12 6.32
N ASP A 30 4.59 11.53 7.28
CA ASP A 30 4.52 10.85 8.58
C ASP A 30 3.94 9.43 8.41
N PRO A 31 4.60 8.39 8.95
CA PRO A 31 4.09 7.02 8.86
C PRO A 31 2.76 6.87 9.60
N ILE A 32 1.80 6.19 8.98
CA ILE A 32 0.54 5.75 9.59
C ILE A 32 0.71 4.27 9.94
N ILE A 33 0.42 3.90 11.19
CA ILE A 33 0.51 2.52 11.68
C ILE A 33 -0.86 2.08 12.16
N GLU A 34 -1.36 0.98 11.61
CA GLU A 34 -2.65 0.40 11.98
C GLU A 34 -2.56 -1.14 12.04
N GLU A 35 -3.40 -1.73 12.88
CA GLU A 35 -3.54 -3.18 12.99
C GLU A 35 -4.63 -3.66 12.02
N ILE A 36 -4.29 -4.65 11.19
CA ILE A 36 -5.23 -5.24 10.23
C ILE A 36 -5.18 -6.77 10.31
N ASN A 37 -6.24 -7.42 9.83
CA ASN A 37 -6.26 -8.87 9.68
C ASN A 37 -5.40 -9.29 8.47
N VAL A 38 -4.33 -10.06 8.73
CA VAL A 38 -3.39 -10.48 7.69
C VAL A 38 -3.60 -11.95 7.28
N SER A 39 -3.53 -12.22 5.97
CA SER A 39 -3.47 -13.56 5.38
C SER A 39 -2.01 -13.95 5.06
N THR A 40 -1.80 -15.19 4.62
CA THR A 40 -0.51 -15.63 4.07
C THR A 40 -0.15 -14.92 2.77
N SER A 41 -1.15 -14.52 1.97
CA SER A 41 -0.97 -13.70 0.77
C SER A 41 -1.85 -12.48 0.84
N MET A 42 -1.26 -11.32 0.53
CA MET A 42 -1.94 -10.02 0.56
C MET A 42 -1.72 -9.28 -0.75
N ASN A 43 -2.61 -8.36 -1.06
CA ASN A 43 -2.49 -7.41 -2.16
C ASN A 43 -2.70 -5.99 -1.63
N VAL A 44 -1.96 -5.02 -2.17
CA VAL A 44 -2.14 -3.60 -1.86
C VAL A 44 -2.36 -2.84 -3.16
N ARG A 45 -3.44 -2.07 -3.22
CA ARG A 45 -3.73 -1.15 -4.32
C ARG A 45 -3.66 0.29 -3.83
N LEU A 46 -2.96 1.12 -4.59
CA LEU A 46 -2.94 2.57 -4.40
C LEU A 46 -3.61 3.22 -5.61
N THR A 47 -4.59 4.08 -5.36
CA THR A 47 -5.35 4.76 -6.42
C THR A 47 -5.52 6.24 -6.10
N GLY A 48 -5.79 7.05 -7.13
CA GLY A 48 -6.07 8.47 -6.98
C GLY A 48 -6.26 9.15 -8.32
N ILE A 49 -7.35 9.90 -8.49
CA ILE A 49 -7.77 10.44 -9.80
C ILE A 49 -6.74 11.41 -10.40
N ASN A 50 -6.07 12.19 -9.55
CA ASN A 50 -5.13 13.24 -9.97
C ASN A 50 -3.66 12.83 -9.76
N PHE A 51 -3.37 11.54 -9.89
CA PHE A 51 -2.03 10.99 -9.72
C PHE A 51 -1.74 9.99 -10.84
N ASP A 52 -0.49 9.98 -11.28
CA ASP A 52 0.08 8.86 -12.02
C ASP A 52 0.78 7.94 -11.01
N ILE A 53 0.42 6.67 -10.99
CA ILE A 53 0.79 5.71 -9.93
C ILE A 53 1.40 4.48 -10.58
N GLU A 54 2.70 4.29 -10.37
CA GLU A 54 3.45 3.16 -10.91
C GLU A 54 3.88 2.21 -9.78
N PRO A 55 3.29 0.99 -9.68
CA PRO A 55 3.75 -0.02 -8.74
C PRO A 55 5.14 -0.53 -9.15
N GLN A 56 6.07 -0.54 -8.20
CA GLN A 56 7.45 -0.97 -8.41
C GLN A 56 7.67 -2.46 -8.13
N ASN A 57 6.68 -3.13 -7.57
CA ASN A 57 6.69 -4.55 -7.27
C ASN A 57 5.31 -5.20 -7.45
N GLY A 58 5.26 -6.53 -7.32
CA GLY A 58 4.05 -7.31 -7.54
C GLY A 58 2.92 -6.90 -6.61
N ALA A 59 1.71 -6.82 -7.17
CA ALA A 59 0.50 -6.48 -6.42
C ALA A 59 0.20 -7.52 -5.33
N ALA A 60 0.16 -8.81 -5.70
CA ALA A 60 0.03 -9.91 -4.75
C ALA A 60 1.40 -10.35 -4.22
N GLN A 61 1.57 -10.40 -2.90
CA GLN A 61 2.79 -10.90 -2.26
C GLN A 61 2.49 -11.72 -1.01
N ALA A 62 3.36 -12.69 -0.72
CA ALA A 62 3.30 -13.47 0.50
C ALA A 62 3.74 -12.64 1.73
N ILE A 63 3.09 -12.85 2.87
CA ILE A 63 3.45 -12.25 4.16
C ILE A 63 4.30 -13.24 4.95
N GLU A 64 5.55 -12.86 5.13
CA GLU A 64 6.52 -13.60 5.92
C GLU A 64 6.28 -13.36 7.43
N SER A 65 6.62 -14.35 8.26
CA SER A 65 6.31 -14.33 9.70
C SER A 65 7.27 -13.50 10.54
N ASP A 66 8.50 -13.34 10.06
CA ASP A 66 9.64 -12.79 10.80
C ASP A 66 10.14 -11.44 10.24
N LYS A 67 9.58 -10.98 9.12
CA LYS A 67 9.89 -9.68 8.51
C LYS A 67 8.64 -9.01 7.95
N PHE A 68 8.78 -7.75 7.56
CA PHE A 68 7.72 -7.07 6.81
C PHE A 68 7.82 -7.38 5.31
N THR A 69 6.66 -7.48 4.67
CA THR A 69 6.51 -7.44 3.22
C THR A 69 6.16 -6.01 2.84
N LYS A 70 6.78 -5.47 1.78
CA LYS A 70 6.58 -4.08 1.35
C LYS A 70 5.98 -3.96 -0.03
N TRP A 71 5.17 -2.93 -0.26
CA TRP A 71 4.71 -2.46 -1.57
C TRP A 71 5.23 -1.05 -1.77
N VAL A 72 5.74 -0.78 -2.97
CA VAL A 72 6.38 0.49 -3.29
C VAL A 72 5.74 1.04 -4.55
N PHE A 73 5.35 2.31 -4.48
CA PHE A 73 4.72 3.02 -5.60
C PHE A 73 5.51 4.30 -5.86
N HIS A 74 5.79 4.58 -7.14
CA HIS A 74 6.11 5.94 -7.57
C HIS A 74 4.80 6.66 -7.86
N VAL A 75 4.61 7.80 -7.20
CA VAL A 75 3.38 8.58 -7.28
C VAL A 75 3.74 9.98 -7.76
N THR A 76 3.29 10.32 -8.96
CA THR A 76 3.50 11.65 -9.55
C THR A 76 2.17 12.42 -9.50
N PRO A 77 2.07 13.50 -8.72
CA PRO A 77 0.85 14.32 -8.68
C PRO A 77 0.66 15.07 -9.99
N LEU A 78 -0.57 15.05 -10.50
CA LEU A 78 -0.94 15.71 -11.76
C LEU A 78 -1.68 17.04 -11.55
N LYS A 79 -2.16 17.29 -10.32
CA LYS A 79 -2.93 18.49 -9.98
C LYS A 79 -2.60 19.00 -8.58
N SER A 80 -2.40 20.31 -8.46
CA SER A 80 -2.17 20.98 -7.18
C SER A 80 -3.46 21.09 -6.34
N GLY A 81 -3.31 21.49 -5.08
CA GLY A 81 -4.39 21.58 -4.11
C GLY A 81 -4.44 20.39 -3.15
N ILE A 82 -5.56 20.22 -2.46
CA ILE A 82 -5.81 19.03 -1.64
C ILE A 82 -6.30 17.93 -2.58
N GLN A 83 -5.54 16.84 -2.65
CA GLN A 83 -5.84 15.66 -3.46
C GLN A 83 -5.93 14.43 -2.57
N THR A 84 -6.68 13.42 -3.01
CA THR A 84 -6.91 12.20 -2.23
C THR A 84 -6.25 11.01 -2.90
N LEU A 85 -5.48 10.25 -2.12
CA LEU A 85 -5.00 8.91 -2.44
C LEU A 85 -5.81 7.90 -1.63
N SER A 86 -6.20 6.80 -2.24
CA SER A 86 -6.88 5.68 -1.58
C SER A 86 -5.98 4.46 -1.57
N ILE A 87 -5.71 3.92 -0.38
CA ILE A 87 -4.98 2.66 -0.18
C ILE A 87 -5.98 1.60 0.21
N THR A 88 -6.11 0.55 -0.60
CA THR A 88 -6.96 -0.60 -0.29
C THR A 88 -6.10 -1.85 -0.16
N VAL A 89 -6.28 -2.57 0.95
CA VAL A 89 -5.56 -3.81 1.24
C VAL A 89 -6.51 -4.99 1.14
N TYR A 90 -6.07 -6.05 0.46
CA TYR A 90 -6.84 -7.27 0.27
C TYR A 90 -6.09 -8.48 0.81
N ALA A 91 -6.84 -9.37 1.46
CA ALA A 91 -6.41 -10.73 1.73
C ALA A 91 -6.71 -11.61 0.51
N ILE A 92 -5.71 -12.34 0.06
CA ILE A 92 -5.88 -13.37 -0.99
C ILE A 92 -6.13 -14.70 -0.27
N ILE A 93 -7.28 -15.30 -0.56
CA ILE A 93 -7.71 -16.57 0.04
C ILE A 93 -7.89 -17.60 -1.07
N SER A 94 -7.16 -18.70 -0.98
CA SER A 94 -7.36 -19.89 -1.81
C SER A 94 -8.61 -20.63 -1.33
N ILE A 95 -9.52 -20.98 -2.24
CA ILE A 95 -10.76 -21.66 -1.90
C ILE A 95 -10.53 -23.19 -1.93
N PRO A 96 -10.57 -23.89 -0.78
CA PRO A 96 -10.35 -25.33 -0.75
C PRO A 96 -11.36 -26.08 -1.63
N GLY A 97 -10.88 -27.01 -2.47
CA GLY A 97 -11.72 -27.80 -3.37
C GLY A 97 -12.01 -27.14 -4.72
N TYR A 98 -11.52 -25.92 -4.96
CA TYR A 98 -11.45 -25.31 -6.28
C TYR A 98 -10.00 -25.00 -6.61
N ASP A 99 -9.31 -25.94 -7.26
CA ASP A 99 -7.94 -25.73 -7.72
C ASP A 99 -7.87 -24.45 -8.59
N ASP A 100 -6.84 -23.65 -8.33
CA ASP A 100 -6.53 -22.37 -9.00
C ASP A 100 -7.52 -21.22 -8.86
N LYS A 101 -8.46 -21.27 -7.89
CA LYS A 101 -9.32 -20.12 -7.57
C LYS A 101 -8.86 -19.40 -6.32
N GLU A 102 -8.16 -18.29 -6.54
CA GLU A 102 -7.92 -17.26 -5.52
C GLU A 102 -9.04 -16.23 -5.55
N LYS A 103 -9.43 -15.74 -4.37
CA LYS A 103 -10.35 -14.61 -4.24
C LYS A 103 -9.75 -13.56 -3.33
N GLU A 104 -9.89 -12.31 -3.75
CA GLU A 104 -9.56 -11.14 -2.94
C GLU A 104 -10.73 -10.79 -2.02
N TYR A 105 -10.39 -10.54 -0.76
CA TYR A 105 -11.29 -10.01 0.25
C TYR A 105 -10.67 -8.72 0.75
N GLU A 106 -11.42 -7.63 0.64
CA GLU A 106 -11.01 -6.34 1.20
C GLU A 106 -10.86 -6.49 2.72
N VAL A 107 -9.72 -6.00 3.21
CA VAL A 107 -9.39 -6.01 4.64
C VAL A 107 -9.61 -4.63 5.21
N GLU A 108 -9.07 -3.60 4.54
CA GLU A 108 -9.14 -2.22 4.99
C GLU A 108 -8.94 -1.26 3.82
N ASP A 109 -9.49 -0.05 3.95
CA ASP A 109 -9.37 1.04 2.99
C ASP A 109 -9.10 2.37 3.70
N TRP A 110 -8.10 3.11 3.21
CA TRP A 110 -7.73 4.42 3.76
C TRP A 110 -7.76 5.49 2.69
N GLU A 111 -8.45 6.59 2.99
CA GLU A 111 -8.34 7.84 2.24
C GLU A 111 -7.34 8.79 2.89
N ILE A 112 -6.28 9.13 2.15
CA ILE A 112 -5.22 10.02 2.59
C ILE A 112 -5.31 11.32 1.79
N ASN A 113 -5.60 12.41 2.50
CA ASN A 113 -5.57 13.75 1.92
C ASN A 113 -4.15 14.29 1.90
N VAL A 114 -3.66 14.59 0.71
CA VAL A 114 -2.31 15.10 0.47
C VAL A 114 -2.38 16.51 -0.08
N LYS A 115 -1.61 17.41 0.55
CA LYS A 115 -1.38 18.74 -0.02
C LYS A 115 -0.35 18.64 -1.15
N VAL A 116 -0.79 18.99 -2.36
CA VAL A 116 0.04 19.08 -3.55
C VAL A 116 0.28 20.55 -3.90
N ASN A 117 1.54 20.97 -3.86
CA ASN A 117 1.94 22.31 -4.26
C ASN A 117 2.10 22.38 -5.80
N PRO A 118 1.86 23.54 -6.42
CA PRO A 118 2.12 23.76 -7.85
C PRO A 118 3.55 23.51 -8.25
#